data_AF-A0A1N6VAN7-F1
#
_entry.id   AF-A0A1N6VAN7-F1
#
_cell.length_a   1.000
_cell.length_b   1.000
_cell.length_c   1.000
_cell.angle_alpha   90.00
_cell.angle_beta   90.00
_cell.angle_gamma   90.00
#
_symmetry.space_group_name_H-M   'P 1'
#
loop_
_entity.id
_entity.type
_entity.pdbx_description
1 polymer ?
#
loop_
_entity_poly.entity_id
_entity_poly.type
_entity_poly.pdbx_seq_one_letter_code
_entity_poly.pdbx_strand_id
1 'polypeptide(L)'
;MKVMFFVDRYFFLEKQVHEYMKLLVVKTPEQVLHYFEKQLMRYQRLLLLQNLDAYPDSVITSIHYLIKDYSSAIHKVQTYLSYQKELQVLND
;
A
#
# COMPACT_ATOMS: atom_id res chain seq x y z
N MET A 1 -9.95 -4.36 -26.84
CA MET A 1 -8.61 -4.52 -26.23
C MET A 1 -8.44 -3.73 -24.93
N LYS A 2 -8.65 -2.40 -24.88
CA LYS A 2 -8.46 -1.58 -23.66
C LYS A 2 -9.26 -2.04 -22.42
N VAL A 3 -10.50 -2.49 -22.61
CA VAL A 3 -11.37 -2.98 -21.52
C VAL A 3 -10.82 -4.25 -20.88
N MET A 4 -10.32 -5.19 -21.69
CA MET A 4 -9.71 -6.44 -21.19
C MET A 4 -8.48 -6.16 -20.33
N PHE A 5 -7.58 -5.27 -20.78
CA PHE A 5 -6.43 -4.86 -19.99
C PHE A 5 -6.78 -4.16 -18.67
N PHE A 6 -7.87 -3.39 -18.64
CA PHE A 6 -8.37 -2.76 -17.43
C PHE A 6 -8.87 -3.81 -16.43
N VAL A 7 -9.68 -4.75 -16.90
CA VAL A 7 -10.25 -5.85 -16.11
C VAL A 7 -9.15 -6.77 -15.55
N ASP A 8 -8.15 -7.13 -16.35
CA ASP A 8 -7.02 -7.95 -15.90
C ASP A 8 -6.20 -7.26 -14.81
N ARG A 9 -5.95 -5.94 -14.95
CA ARG A 9 -5.26 -5.14 -13.93
C ARG A 9 -6.07 -5.04 -12.65
N TYR A 10 -7.38 -4.86 -12.76
CA TYR A 10 -8.28 -4.85 -11.61
C TYR A 10 -8.20 -6.17 -10.84
N PHE A 11 -8.38 -7.32 -11.49
CA PHE A 11 -8.32 -8.63 -10.82
C PHE A 11 -6.95 -8.93 -10.20
N PHE A 12 -5.88 -8.51 -10.87
CA PHE A 12 -4.54 -8.64 -10.31
C PHE A 12 -4.38 -7.84 -9.01
N LEU A 13 -4.84 -6.59 -8.99
CA LEU A 13 -4.81 -5.74 -7.80
C LEU A 13 -5.76 -6.26 -6.71
N GLU A 14 -6.95 -6.71 -7.07
CA GLU A 14 -7.93 -7.29 -6.16
C GLU A 14 -7.34 -8.48 -5.40
N LYS A 15 -6.66 -9.38 -6.09
CA LYS A 15 -5.97 -10.52 -5.46
C LYS A 15 -4.92 -10.04 -4.47
N GLN A 16 -4.10 -9.05 -4.82
CA GLN A 16 -3.07 -8.52 -3.92
C GLN A 16 -3.68 -7.88 -2.68
N VAL A 17 -4.73 -7.07 -2.85
CA VAL A 17 -5.41 -6.41 -1.73
C VAL A 17 -6.08 -7.42 -0.81
N HIS A 18 -6.73 -8.44 -1.35
CA HIS A 18 -7.29 -9.54 -0.55
C HIS A 18 -6.23 -10.31 0.23
N GLU A 19 -5.04 -10.54 -0.34
CA GLU A 19 -3.95 -11.16 0.41
C GLU A 19 -3.46 -10.24 1.56
N TYR A 20 -3.36 -8.93 1.34
CA TYR A 20 -3.06 -8.00 2.44
C TYR A 20 -4.13 -8.03 3.53
N MET A 21 -5.42 -8.09 3.15
CA MET A 21 -6.53 -8.17 4.11
C MET A 21 -6.42 -9.43 4.98
N LYS A 22 -6.09 -10.58 4.38
CA LYS A 22 -5.87 -11.84 5.12
C LYS A 22 -4.68 -11.72 6.08
N LEU A 23 -3.54 -11.22 5.60
CA LEU A 23 -2.32 -11.10 6.40
C LEU A 23 -2.48 -10.13 7.57
N LEU A 24 -3.23 -9.04 7.37
CA LEU A 24 -3.49 -8.03 8.39
C LEU A 24 -4.71 -8.35 9.26
N VAL A 25 -5.47 -9.40 8.92
CA VAL A 25 -6.71 -9.82 9.60
C VAL A 25 -7.72 -8.67 9.65
N VAL A 26 -7.90 -7.99 8.53
CA VAL A 26 -8.83 -6.87 8.36
C VAL A 26 -9.94 -7.21 7.36
N LYS A 27 -11.05 -6.46 7.43
CA LYS A 27 -12.27 -6.73 6.67
C LYS A 27 -12.45 -5.84 5.45
N THR A 28 -11.75 -4.70 5.36
CA THR A 28 -11.90 -3.79 4.22
C THR A 28 -10.55 -3.31 3.66
N PRO A 29 -10.47 -2.98 2.35
CA PRO A 29 -9.29 -2.41 1.73
C PRO A 29 -8.86 -1.07 2.36
N GLU A 30 -9.78 -0.27 2.89
CA GLU A 30 -9.46 0.98 3.60
C GLU A 30 -8.70 0.72 4.91
N GLN A 31 -9.00 -0.38 5.60
CA GLN A 31 -8.26 -0.78 6.79
C GLN A 31 -6.81 -1.18 6.44
N VAL A 32 -6.62 -1.83 5.28
CA VAL A 32 -5.28 -2.12 4.74
C VAL A 32 -4.53 -0.82 4.43
N LEU A 33 -5.19 0.10 3.72
CA LEU A 33 -4.62 1.41 3.39
C LEU A 33 -4.18 2.16 4.64
N HIS A 34 -5.08 2.28 5.63
CA HIS A 34 -4.81 2.96 6.89
C HIS A 34 -3.63 2.33 7.65
N TYR A 35 -3.54 1.00 7.66
CA TYR A 35 -2.42 0.30 8.27
C TYR A 35 -1.10 0.68 7.59
N PHE A 36 -1.03 0.63 6.25
CA PHE A 36 0.18 0.96 5.52
C PHE A 36 0.58 2.44 5.68
N GLU A 37 -0.37 3.37 5.67
CA GLU A 37 -0.11 4.79 5.93
C GLU A 37 0.48 5.01 7.32
N LYS A 38 -0.05 4.31 8.34
CA LYS A 38 0.49 4.37 9.70
C LYS A 38 1.91 3.83 9.79
N GLN A 39 2.22 2.73 9.11
CA GLN A 39 3.59 2.20 9.06
C GLN A 39 4.53 3.15 8.34
N LEU A 40 4.13 3.70 7.19
CA LEU A 40 4.91 4.67 6.42
C LEU A 40 5.26 5.89 7.29
N MET A 41 4.28 6.49 7.96
CA MET A 41 4.49 7.62 8.86
C MET A 41 5.45 7.27 10.01
N ARG A 42 5.36 6.05 10.56
CA ARG A 42 6.27 5.60 11.61
C ARG A 42 7.72 5.52 11.12
N TYR A 43 7.96 4.96 9.94
CA TYR A 43 9.31 4.84 9.38
C TYR A 43 9.88 6.20 8.95
N GLN A 44 9.07 7.06 8.34
CA GLN A 44 9.48 8.43 8.03
C GLN A 44 9.84 9.21 9.29
N ARG A 45 9.04 9.07 10.36
CA ARG A 45 9.36 9.70 11.65
C ARG A 45 10.67 9.17 12.23
N LEU A 46 10.94 7.87 12.12
CA LEU A 46 12.22 7.29 12.59
C LEU A 46 13.42 7.94 11.89
N LEU A 47 13.33 8.24 10.59
CA LEU A 47 14.38 8.95 9.86
C LEU A 47 14.45 10.46 10.19
N LEU A 48 13.41 11.05 10.75
CA LEU A 48 13.42 12.48 11.11
C LEU A 48 13.92 12.73 12.54
N LEU A 49 14.08 11.68 13.36
CA LEU A 49 14.60 11.82 14.71
C LEU A 49 16.10 12.14 14.66
N GLN A 50 16.53 13.09 15.49
CA GLN A 50 17.91 13.60 15.57
C GLN A 50 18.96 12.54 16.00
N ASN A 51 18.54 11.30 16.27
CA ASN A 51 19.41 10.19 16.66
C ASN A 51 19.70 9.23 15.49
N LEU A 52 19.57 9.67 14.23
CA LEU A 52 19.93 8.87 13.05
C LEU A 52 21.36 8.34 13.13
N ASP A 53 22.29 9.18 13.61
CA ASP A 53 23.70 8.84 13.80
C ASP A 53 23.93 7.73 14.85
N ALA A 54 22.91 7.41 15.67
CA ALA A 54 22.96 6.31 16.62
C ALA A 54 22.63 4.96 15.98
N TYR A 55 22.12 4.95 14.74
CA TYR A 55 21.78 3.73 14.02
C TYR A 55 22.84 3.40 12.96
N PRO A 56 23.23 2.12 12.82
CA PRO A 56 24.09 1.70 11.72
C PRO A 56 23.46 2.02 10.35
N ASP A 57 24.28 2.32 9.35
CA ASP A 57 23.83 2.57 7.96
C ASP A 57 22.96 1.45 7.39
N SER A 58 23.21 0.20 7.79
CA SER A 58 22.41 -0.96 7.40
C SER A 58 20.96 -0.87 7.90
N VAL A 59 20.75 -0.31 9.10
CA VAL A 59 19.42 -0.06 9.67
C VAL A 59 18.75 1.08 8.93
N ILE A 60 19.47 2.18 8.68
CA ILE A 60 18.96 3.33 7.91
C ILE A 60 18.53 2.88 6.51
N THR A 61 19.35 2.06 5.86
CA THR A 61 19.07 1.50 4.52
C THR A 61 17.82 0.61 4.56
N SER A 62 17.70 -0.24 5.59
CA SER A 62 16.52 -1.09 5.78
C SER A 62 15.24 -0.27 5.96
N ILE A 63 15.30 0.84 6.71
CA ILE A 63 14.16 1.75 6.89
C ILE A 63 13.76 2.40 5.55
N HIS A 64 14.73 2.82 4.72
CA HIS A 64 14.44 3.34 3.39
C HIS A 64 13.74 2.31 2.49
N TYR A 65 14.17 1.05 2.53
CA TYR A 65 13.48 -0.02 1.80
C TYR A 65 12.05 -0.21 2.29
N LEU A 66 11.82 -0.23 3.60
CA LEU A 66 10.48 -0.33 4.16
C LEU A 66 9.60 0.85 3.72
N ILE A 67 10.11 2.08 3.74
CA ILE A 67 9.39 3.27 3.26
C ILE A 67 8.97 3.09 1.79
N LYS A 68 9.89 2.61 0.94
CA LYS A 68 9.60 2.35 -0.47
C LYS A 68 8.52 1.29 -0.65
N ASP A 69 8.62 0.18 0.08
CA ASP A 69 7.68 -0.93 -0.02
C ASP A 69 6.28 -0.56 0.46
N TYR A 70 6.17 0.12 1.61
CA TYR A 70 4.88 0.62 2.10
C TYR A 70 4.28 1.68 1.17
N SER A 71 5.10 2.57 0.59
CA SER A 71 4.61 3.55 -0.40
C SER A 71 4.05 2.86 -1.65
N SER A 72 4.72 1.80 -2.12
CA SER A 72 4.23 0.99 -3.24
C SER A 72 2.94 0.24 -2.89
N ALA A 73 2.84 -0.32 -1.68
CA ALA A 73 1.65 -1.02 -1.21
C ALA A 73 0.44 -0.07 -1.10
N ILE A 74 0.64 1.14 -0.56
CA ILE A 74 -0.37 2.20 -0.52
C ILE A 74 -0.89 2.51 -1.92
N HIS A 75 0.01 2.74 -2.88
CA HIS A 75 -0.37 3.08 -4.25
C HIS A 75 -1.22 1.97 -4.92
N LYS A 76 -0.87 0.70 -4.69
CA LYS A 76 -1.65 -0.45 -5.19
C LYS A 76 -3.06 -0.47 -4.60
N VAL A 77 -3.20 -0.29 -3.29
CA VAL A 77 -4.50 -0.29 -2.61
C VAL A 77 -5.34 0.91 -3.07
N GLN A 78 -4.74 2.09 -3.20
CA GLN A 78 -5.44 3.28 -3.72
C GLN A 78 -5.92 3.08 -5.16
N THR A 79 -5.08 2.49 -6.02
CA THR A 79 -5.46 2.19 -7.41
C THR A 79 -6.62 1.20 -7.48
N TYR A 80 -6.59 0.16 -6.64
CA TYR A 80 -7.69 -0.78 -6.50
C TYR A 80 -8.99 -0.09 -6.09
N LEU A 81 -8.95 0.76 -5.07
CA LEU A 81 -10.12 1.52 -4.60
C LEU A 81 -10.68 2.45 -5.67
N SER A 82 -9.82 3.10 -6.46
CA SER A 82 -10.25 3.93 -7.59
C SER A 82 -10.96 3.09 -8.66
N TYR A 83 -10.42 1.92 -9.02
CA TYR A 83 -11.07 1.03 -9.96
C TYR A 83 -12.41 0.48 -9.43
N GLN A 84 -12.52 0.18 -8.14
CA GLN A 84 -13.80 -0.21 -7.55
C GLN A 84 -14.86 0.87 -7.71
N LYS A 85 -14.50 2.14 -7.48
CA LYS A 85 -15.41 3.28 -7.67
C LYS A 85 -15.82 3.46 -9.12
N GLU A 86 -14.87 3.37 -10.06
CA GLU A 86 -15.15 3.46 -11.50
C GLU A 86 -16.09 2.33 -11.96
N LEU A 87 -15.91 1.11 -11.47
CA LEU A 87 -16.78 -0.02 -11.78
C LEU A 87 -18.18 0.12 -11.17
N GLN A 88 -18.32 0.72 -9.99
CA GLN A 88 -19.64 1.02 -9.42
C GLN A 88 -20.40 2.03 -10.30
N VAL A 89 -19.73 3.11 -10.71
CA VAL A 89 -20.33 4.16 -11.57
C VAL A 89 -20.73 3.64 -12.96
N LEU A 90 -20.05 2.62 -13.49
CA LEU A 90 -20.39 2.03 -14.79
C LEU A 90 -21.58 1.07 -14.74
N ASN A 91 -21.98 0.62 -13.55
CA ASN A 91 -23.08 -0.33 -13.36
C ASN A 91 -24.38 0.32 -12.83
N ASP A 92 -24.34 1.64 -12.53
CA ASP A 92 -25.50 2.48 -12.17
C ASP A 92 -26.04 3.21 -13.42
#